data_AF-A0A6M1L4S3-F1
#
_entry.id   AF-A0A6M1L4S3-F1
#
_cell.length_a   1.000
_cell.length_b   1.000
_cell.length_c   1.000
_cell.angle_alpha   90.00
_cell.angle_beta   90.00
_cell.angle_gamma   90.00
#
_symmetry.space_group_name_H-M   'P 1'
#
loop_
_entity.id
_entity.type
_entity.pdbx_description
1 polymer ?
#
loop_
_entity_poly.entity_id
_entity_poly.type
_entity_poly.pdbx_seq_one_letter_code
_entity_poly.pdbx_strand_id
1 'polypeptide(L)'
;MIDLPDPADPPDPAPAGSAAAGGHPVGAAARRQVRRSLLVALGAPVGLTLALSLIYYPVATVGTVLDRNTFEKLPVGVARGDLVGLPPRQVDRPAGARPDCEYYTDGNFPLAQPTWRLCFVDGRLVSKERVDE
;
A
#
# COMPACT_ATOMS: atom_id res chain seq x y z
N MET A 1 -47.69 -80.94 9.00
CA MET A 1 -47.39 -79.78 9.87
C MET A 1 -46.20 -79.08 9.24
N ILE A 2 -46.41 -77.85 8.80
CA ILE A 2 -45.44 -76.98 8.12
C ILE A 2 -44.57 -76.29 9.18
N ASP A 3 -43.26 -76.16 8.93
CA ASP A 3 -42.44 -74.91 9.04
C ASP A 3 -40.97 -75.25 8.69
N LEU A 4 -40.55 -75.01 7.43
CA LEU A 4 -39.67 -73.94 6.93
C LEU A 4 -38.21 -73.91 7.50
N PRO A 5 -37.17 -73.98 6.64
CA PRO A 5 -35.77 -73.95 7.06
C PRO A 5 -35.29 -72.52 7.38
N ASP A 6 -34.57 -72.36 8.49
CA ASP A 6 -33.91 -71.10 8.87
C ASP A 6 -32.46 -71.06 8.35
N PRO A 7 -32.11 -70.14 7.43
CA PRO A 7 -30.74 -69.92 6.99
C PRO A 7 -30.03 -68.97 7.96
N ALA A 8 -29.41 -69.52 9.01
CA ALA A 8 -28.46 -68.78 9.82
C ALA A 8 -27.11 -68.71 9.09
N ASP A 9 -26.98 -67.67 8.27
CA ASP A 9 -25.76 -67.22 7.60
C ASP A 9 -24.62 -67.03 8.65
N PRO A 10 -23.41 -67.56 8.42
CA PRO A 10 -22.27 -67.22 9.26
C PRO A 10 -21.97 -65.72 9.13
N PRO A 11 -21.66 -64.99 10.23
CA PRO A 11 -21.24 -63.61 10.10
C PRO A 11 -19.93 -63.53 9.31
N ASP A 12 -19.99 -62.88 8.15
CA ASP A 12 -18.83 -62.55 7.34
C ASP A 12 -17.77 -61.77 8.16
N PRO A 13 -16.47 -62.01 7.91
CA PRO A 13 -15.42 -61.24 8.56
C PRO A 13 -15.59 -59.76 8.23
N ALA A 14 -15.61 -58.93 9.27
CA ALA A 14 -15.64 -57.48 9.19
C ALA A 14 -14.64 -56.98 8.13
N PRO A 15 -14.98 -55.93 7.36
CA PRO A 15 -14.09 -55.40 6.34
C PRO A 15 -12.75 -55.10 6.99
N ALA A 16 -11.69 -55.75 6.49
CA ALA A 16 -10.32 -55.37 6.74
C ALA A 16 -10.28 -53.86 6.54
N GLY A 17 -10.14 -53.13 7.65
CA GLY A 17 -10.14 -51.67 7.65
C GLY A 17 -9.20 -51.21 6.57
N SER A 18 -9.63 -50.20 5.79
CA SER A 18 -8.83 -49.53 4.77
C SER A 18 -7.43 -49.24 5.28
N ALA A 19 -6.53 -50.19 5.08
CA ALA A 19 -5.10 -50.08 5.30
C ALA A 19 -4.51 -49.43 4.05
N ALA A 20 -5.01 -48.25 3.72
CA ALA A 20 -4.45 -47.37 2.73
C ALA A 20 -4.99 -45.96 3.01
N ALA A 21 -4.26 -45.20 3.82
CA ALA A 21 -3.64 -43.97 3.33
C ALA A 21 -3.19 -43.10 4.50
N GLY A 22 -1.87 -43.04 4.68
CA GLY A 22 -1.20 -41.86 5.20
C GLY A 22 -1.25 -41.73 6.71
N GLY A 23 -0.17 -42.17 7.36
CA GLY A 23 0.23 -41.55 8.61
C GLY A 23 0.33 -40.05 8.38
N HIS A 24 -0.64 -39.29 8.87
CA HIS A 24 -0.53 -37.84 8.89
C HIS A 24 0.65 -37.48 9.79
N PRO A 25 1.64 -36.69 9.32
CA PRO A 25 2.61 -36.08 10.23
C PRO A 25 1.86 -35.13 11.17
N VAL A 26 1.47 -35.67 12.32
CA VAL A 26 0.70 -35.02 13.37
C VAL A 26 1.58 -33.97 14.02
N GLY A 27 1.20 -32.70 13.88
CA GLY A 27 1.77 -31.60 14.66
C GLY A 27 2.34 -30.49 13.80
N ALA A 28 3.42 -30.72 13.07
CA ALA A 28 4.14 -29.63 12.41
C ALA A 28 3.55 -29.25 11.04
N ALA A 29 3.32 -30.22 10.16
CA ALA A 29 2.86 -29.98 8.79
C ALA A 29 1.40 -29.47 8.75
N ALA A 30 0.52 -30.07 9.55
CA ALA A 30 -0.88 -29.64 9.66
C ALA A 30 -1.02 -28.22 10.23
N ARG A 31 -0.24 -27.86 11.27
CA ARG A 31 -0.21 -26.49 11.81
C ARG A 31 0.35 -25.49 10.80
N ARG A 32 1.33 -25.89 9.98
CA ARG A 32 1.91 -25.04 8.93
C ARG A 32 0.91 -24.75 7.82
N GLN A 33 0.10 -25.74 7.44
CA GLN A 33 -0.99 -25.59 6.45
C GLN A 33 -2.06 -24.61 6.95
N VAL A 34 -2.51 -24.76 8.19
CA VAL A 34 -3.51 -23.85 8.81
C VAL A 34 -2.94 -22.44 8.98
N ARG A 35 -1.70 -22.29 9.47
CA ARG A 35 -1.04 -20.98 9.56
C ARG A 35 -0.89 -20.32 8.20
N ARG A 36 -0.57 -21.07 7.15
CA ARG A 36 -0.45 -20.55 5.79
C ARG A 36 -1.81 -20.12 5.24
N SER A 37 -2.86 -20.91 5.49
CA SER A 37 -4.23 -20.56 5.08
C SER A 37 -4.76 -19.34 5.83
N LEU A 38 -4.45 -19.21 7.12
CA LEU A 38 -4.83 -18.06 7.94
C LEU A 38 -4.05 -16.80 7.54
N LEU A 39 -2.75 -16.94 7.24
CA LEU A 39 -1.92 -15.85 6.71
C LEU A 39 -2.36 -15.40 5.32
N VAL A 40 -2.85 -16.29 4.47
CA VAL A 40 -3.45 -15.90 3.18
C VAL A 40 -4.82 -15.26 3.39
N ALA A 41 -5.67 -15.83 4.24
CA ALA A 41 -7.03 -15.32 4.48
C ALA A 41 -7.05 -13.93 5.13
N LEU A 42 -6.08 -13.63 6.01
CA LEU A 42 -5.96 -12.31 6.65
C LEU A 42 -4.93 -11.40 5.96
N GLY A 43 -3.85 -11.96 5.44
CA GLY A 43 -2.78 -11.21 4.81
C GLY A 43 -3.13 -10.71 3.42
N ALA A 44 -3.98 -11.42 2.67
CA ALA A 44 -4.45 -10.94 1.37
C ALA A 44 -5.28 -9.65 1.49
N PRO A 45 -6.34 -9.57 2.34
CA PRO A 45 -7.09 -8.32 2.48
C PRO A 45 -6.26 -7.20 3.10
N VAL A 46 -5.43 -7.47 4.11
CA VAL A 46 -4.55 -6.44 4.73
C VAL A 46 -3.46 -5.97 3.76
N GLY A 47 -2.84 -6.90 3.03
CA GLY A 47 -1.83 -6.56 2.03
C GLY A 47 -2.43 -5.78 0.86
N LEU A 48 -3.65 -6.13 0.44
CA LEU A 48 -4.37 -5.43 -0.62
C LEU A 48 -4.80 -4.03 -0.16
N THR A 49 -5.33 -3.85 1.06
CA THR A 49 -5.68 -2.51 1.57
C THR A 49 -4.45 -1.65 1.79
N LEU A 50 -3.34 -2.23 2.25
CA LEU A 50 -2.06 -1.53 2.37
C LEU A 50 -1.53 -1.12 1.00
N ALA A 51 -1.52 -2.03 0.02
CA ALA A 51 -1.09 -1.74 -1.34
C ALA A 51 -2.00 -0.69 -2.01
N LEU A 52 -3.32 -0.81 -1.88
CA LEU A 52 -4.28 0.17 -2.39
C LEU A 52 -4.10 1.53 -1.71
N SER A 53 -3.87 1.60 -0.40
CA SER A 53 -3.54 2.85 0.29
C SER A 53 -2.24 3.44 -0.25
N LEU A 54 -1.21 2.62 -0.41
CA LEU A 54 0.08 3.04 -0.94
C LEU A 54 0.03 3.45 -2.41
N ILE A 55 -0.96 3.02 -3.19
CA ILE A 55 -1.14 3.39 -4.61
C ILE A 55 -2.10 4.57 -4.75
N TYR A 56 -3.19 4.60 -4.00
CA TYR A 56 -4.26 5.59 -4.12
C TYR A 56 -3.82 6.98 -3.61
N TYR A 57 -3.09 7.03 -2.50
CA TYR A 57 -2.66 8.30 -1.93
C TYR A 57 -1.58 9.04 -2.75
N PRO A 58 -0.58 8.38 -3.38
CA PRO A 58 0.32 9.08 -4.30
C PRO A 58 -0.40 9.60 -5.55
N VAL A 59 -1.50 8.97 -5.97
CA VAL A 59 -2.34 9.50 -7.06
C VAL A 59 -3.08 10.79 -6.64
N ALA A 60 -3.33 10.98 -5.34
CA ALA A 60 -3.94 12.20 -4.81
C ALA A 60 -2.97 13.40 -4.71
N THR A 61 -1.65 13.16 -4.69
CA THR A 61 -0.59 14.20 -4.68
C THR A 61 0.01 14.48 -6.05
N VAL A 62 -0.66 14.03 -7.12
CA VAL A 62 -0.27 14.36 -8.50
C VAL A 62 -0.42 15.87 -8.70
N GLY A 63 0.71 16.57 -8.70
CA GLY A 63 0.79 17.99 -9.04
C GLY A 63 1.13 18.95 -7.90
N THR A 64 1.59 18.48 -6.74
CA THR A 64 2.22 19.31 -5.68
C THR A 64 3.69 18.98 -5.41
N VAL A 65 4.18 17.89 -6.00
CA VAL A 65 5.55 17.40 -5.81
C VAL A 65 6.49 18.16 -6.71
N LEU A 66 7.36 18.96 -6.11
CA LEU A 66 8.51 19.55 -6.79
C LEU A 66 9.74 18.73 -6.43
N ASP A 67 10.24 17.95 -7.37
CA ASP A 67 11.45 17.15 -7.14
C ASP A 67 12.69 18.05 -7.04
N ARG A 68 13.71 17.56 -6.33
CA ARG A 68 14.96 18.29 -6.10
C ARG A 68 15.63 18.73 -7.40
N ASN A 69 15.69 17.86 -8.42
CA ASN A 69 16.40 18.17 -9.67
C ASN A 69 15.69 19.31 -10.42
N THR A 70 14.36 19.32 -10.43
CA THR A 70 13.58 20.43 -10.99
C THR A 70 13.79 21.71 -10.17
N PHE A 71 13.70 21.65 -8.84
CA PHE A 71 13.94 22.79 -7.95
C PHE A 71 15.32 23.45 -8.19
N GLU A 72 16.38 22.65 -8.27
CA GLU A 72 17.74 23.15 -8.51
C GLU A 72 17.87 23.87 -9.85
N LYS A 73 17.14 23.41 -10.87
CA LYS A 73 17.14 23.98 -12.22
C LYS A 73 16.26 25.22 -12.37
N LEU A 74 15.40 25.54 -11.40
CA LEU A 74 14.51 26.71 -11.49
C LEU A 74 15.33 28.02 -11.56
N PRO A 75 15.20 28.81 -12.63
CA PRO A 75 15.90 30.08 -12.77
C PRO A 75 15.19 31.21 -11.99
N VAL A 76 15.95 31.97 -11.22
CA VAL A 76 15.49 33.21 -10.57
C VAL A 76 15.35 34.33 -11.62
N GLY A 77 14.33 35.16 -11.48
CA GLY A 77 13.95 36.27 -12.37
C GLY A 77 12.93 35.88 -13.45
N VAL A 78 12.65 34.60 -13.60
CA VAL A 78 11.73 34.07 -14.61
C VAL A 78 10.29 34.12 -14.10
N ALA A 79 9.36 34.40 -15.02
CA ALA A 79 7.94 34.45 -14.70
C ALA A 79 7.41 33.05 -14.38
N ARG A 80 6.45 32.98 -13.45
CA ARG A 80 5.87 31.72 -12.98
C ARG A 80 5.44 30.77 -14.10
N GLY A 81 4.79 31.29 -15.15
CA GLY A 81 4.31 30.49 -16.28
C GLY A 81 5.41 29.94 -17.20
N ASP A 82 6.61 30.52 -17.16
CA ASP A 82 7.75 30.12 -17.97
C ASP A 82 8.67 29.12 -17.23
N LEU A 83 8.42 28.87 -15.95
CA LEU A 83 9.16 27.91 -15.15
C LEU A 83 8.74 26.48 -15.51
N VAL A 84 9.62 25.78 -16.21
CA VAL A 84 9.38 24.41 -16.68
C VAL A 84 9.41 23.42 -15.51
N GLY A 85 8.43 22.52 -15.47
CA GLY A 85 8.34 21.44 -14.48
C GLY A 85 7.74 21.88 -13.13
N LEU A 86 7.28 23.12 -13.03
CA LEU A 86 6.68 23.63 -11.82
C LEU A 86 5.28 23.00 -11.61
N PRO A 87 4.97 22.44 -10.42
CA PRO A 87 3.69 21.80 -10.19
C PRO A 87 2.54 22.82 -10.24
N PRO A 88 1.39 22.46 -10.83
CA PRO A 88 0.26 23.39 -10.99
C PRO A 88 -0.41 23.73 -9.66
N ARG A 89 -0.23 22.90 -8.62
CA ARG A 89 -0.78 23.12 -7.28
C ARG A 89 0.34 23.25 -6.26
N GLN A 90 0.13 24.15 -5.30
CA GLN A 90 0.96 24.27 -4.10
C GLN A 90 0.38 23.40 -2.97
N VAL A 91 1.20 23.06 -1.97
CA VAL A 91 0.70 22.47 -0.72
C VAL A 91 0.06 23.56 0.16
N ASP A 92 -0.66 23.13 1.20
CA ASP A 92 -1.22 24.06 2.17
C ASP A 92 -0.11 24.91 2.79
N ARG A 93 -0.38 26.22 2.83
CA ARG A 93 0.56 27.20 3.33
C ARG A 93 0.74 27.02 4.85
N PRO A 94 1.98 26.91 5.37
CA PRO A 94 2.20 26.78 6.81
C PRO A 94 1.77 28.04 7.58
N ALA A 95 1.50 27.91 8.87
CA ALA A 95 1.13 29.03 9.72
C ALA A 95 2.26 30.09 9.74
N GLY A 96 1.91 31.37 9.60
CA GLY A 96 2.90 32.47 9.57
C GLY A 96 3.69 32.60 8.25
N ALA A 97 3.35 31.81 7.24
CA ALA A 97 3.98 31.90 5.94
C ALA A 97 3.72 33.22 5.21
N ARG A 98 4.67 33.55 4.34
CA ARG A 98 4.67 34.77 3.55
C ARG A 98 3.63 34.70 2.42
N PRO A 99 2.87 35.79 2.15
CA PRO A 99 1.81 35.81 1.15
C PRO A 99 2.36 35.79 -0.28
N ASP A 100 3.55 36.34 -0.49
CA ASP A 100 4.30 36.37 -1.76
C ASP A 100 5.02 35.05 -2.06
N CYS A 101 4.94 34.07 -1.16
CA CYS A 101 5.62 32.80 -1.32
C CYS A 101 4.65 31.63 -1.49
N GLU A 102 5.13 30.67 -2.26
CA GLU A 102 4.50 29.42 -2.59
C GLU A 102 5.32 28.26 -2.05
N TYR A 103 4.62 27.20 -1.68
CA TYR A 103 5.18 26.09 -0.93
C TYR A 103 4.92 24.78 -1.66
N TYR A 104 5.97 23.98 -1.79
CA TYR A 104 5.92 22.69 -2.47
C TYR A 104 6.52 21.60 -1.59
N THR A 105 6.05 20.38 -1.76
CA THR A 105 6.60 19.21 -1.08
C THR A 105 7.55 18.47 -2.03
N ASP A 106 8.56 17.81 -1.49
CA ASP A 106 9.42 16.89 -2.24
C ASP A 106 8.77 15.51 -2.48
N GLY A 107 7.52 15.34 -2.03
CA GLY A 107 6.81 14.07 -2.09
C GLY A 107 7.00 13.22 -0.83
N ASN A 108 7.48 13.81 0.28
CA ASN A 108 7.53 13.16 1.59
C ASN A 108 6.13 12.75 2.08
N PHE A 109 5.72 11.54 1.70
CA PHE A 109 4.54 10.86 2.19
C PHE A 109 4.82 10.23 3.56
N PRO A 110 3.89 10.22 4.54
CA PRO A 110 2.48 10.65 4.50
C PRO A 110 2.21 12.10 4.93
N LEU A 111 3.24 12.84 5.35
CA LEU A 111 3.06 14.16 5.99
C LEU A 111 2.94 15.32 4.98
N ALA A 112 3.36 15.13 3.72
CA ALA A 112 3.33 16.11 2.63
C ALA A 112 3.81 17.52 3.04
N GLN A 113 4.80 17.57 3.94
CA GLN A 113 5.29 18.80 4.53
C GLN A 113 5.90 19.71 3.45
N PRO A 114 5.78 21.04 3.60
CA PRO A 114 6.42 21.99 2.72
C PRO A 114 7.94 21.89 2.87
N THR A 115 8.60 21.41 1.81
CA THR A 115 10.06 21.25 1.75
C THR A 115 10.71 22.40 1.00
N TRP A 116 10.00 22.99 0.04
CA TRP A 116 10.52 24.03 -0.82
C TRP A 116 9.67 25.29 -0.70
N ARG A 117 10.34 26.45 -0.67
CA ARG A 117 9.72 27.77 -0.70
C ARG A 117 10.20 28.52 -1.94
N LEU A 118 9.25 28.99 -2.73
CA LEU A 118 9.46 29.83 -3.90
C LEU A 118 8.75 31.16 -3.69
N CYS A 119 9.47 32.27 -3.63
CA CYS A 119 8.87 33.59 -3.45
C CYS A 119 8.83 34.34 -4.77
N PHE A 120 7.67 34.90 -5.07
CA PHE A 120 7.39 35.60 -6.31
C PHE A 120 7.06 37.07 -6.03
N VAL A 121 7.66 37.97 -6.81
CA VAL A 121 7.32 39.39 -6.82
C VAL A 121 7.00 39.77 -8.26
N ASP A 122 5.87 40.44 -8.47
CA ASP A 122 5.37 40.78 -9.82
C ASP A 122 5.30 39.56 -10.76
N GLY A 123 4.96 38.40 -10.21
CA GLY A 123 4.85 37.14 -10.94
C GLY A 123 6.18 36.50 -11.34
N ARG A 124 7.32 37.04 -10.88
CA ARG A 124 8.68 36.51 -11.16
C ARG A 124 9.30 35.91 -9.92
N LEU A 125 9.98 34.78 -10.09
CA LEU A 125 10.67 34.10 -9.00
C LEU A 125 11.84 34.97 -8.52
N VAL A 126 11.81 35.46 -7.27
CA VAL A 126 12.90 36.28 -6.70
C VAL A 126 13.75 35.53 -5.70
N SER A 127 13.21 34.49 -5.09
CA SER A 127 13.94 33.64 -4.13
C SER A 127 13.43 32.21 -4.22
N LYS A 128 14.36 31.27 -4.09
CA LYS A 128 14.07 29.85 -3.90
C LYS A 128 14.93 29.33 -2.75
N GLU A 129 14.32 28.58 -1.84
CA GLU A 129 15.03 27.99 -0.72
C GLU A 129 14.37 26.69 -0.28
N ARG A 130 15.14 25.88 0.45
CA ARG A 130 14.60 24.77 1.20
C ARG A 130 14.04 25.30 2.51
N VAL A 131 12.84 24.85 2.86
CA VAL A 131 12.28 25.07 4.19
C VAL A 131 12.89 24.00 5.08
N ASP A 132 13.95 24.38 5.78
CA ASP A 132 14.50 23.61 6.89
C ASP A 132 13.81 24.12 8.16
N GLU A 133 13.37 23.20 9.03
CA GLU A 133 12.64 23.50 10.28
C GLU A 133 13.41 24.44 11.23
#